data_AF-A0A3D0HAX4-F1
#
_entry.id   AF-A0A3D0HAX4-F1
#
_cell.length_a   1.000
_cell.length_b   1.000
_cell.length_c   1.000
_cell.angle_alpha   90.00
_cell.angle_beta   90.00
_cell.angle_gamma   90.00
#
_symmetry.space_group_name_H-M   'P 1'
#
loop_
_entity.id
_entity.type
_entity.pdbx_description
1 polymer ?
#
loop_
_entity_poly.entity_id
_entity_poly.type
_entity_poly.pdbx_seq_one_letter_code
_entity_poly.pdbx_strand_id
1 'polypeptide(L)'
;VKGVVARTKEKSIKLYGRYGTVIATGGYSANNMMVIQNCGVAAANMPIRGSRVVSGENITLAQAAFAKFVNVDQYHCGPIYGPTGANPLNIVNNGIAVSMDKTERYTNEGLTYVQMSRDTAARTKNNWACIIIDQDTRDLKKLAPDFAS
;
A
#
# COMPACT_ATOMS: atom_id res chain seq x y z
N VAL A 1 2.51 -30.29 5.31
CA VAL A 1 1.96 -29.63 6.52
C VAL A 1 0.72 -30.38 6.98
N LYS A 2 0.64 -30.83 8.24
CA LYS A 2 -0.47 -31.67 8.77
C LYS A 2 -1.52 -30.90 9.58
N GLY A 3 -1.29 -29.61 9.81
CA GLY A 3 -2.13 -28.77 10.67
C GLY A 3 -1.44 -27.46 11.03
N VAL A 4 -2.06 -26.71 11.94
CA VAL A 4 -1.57 -25.44 12.48
C VAL A 4 -1.72 -25.39 14.00
N VAL A 5 -0.88 -24.58 14.63
CA VAL A 5 -1.08 -24.16 16.03
C VAL A 5 -1.66 -22.75 15.98
N ALA A 6 -2.85 -22.56 16.54
CA ALA A 6 -3.51 -21.26 16.62
C ALA A 6 -3.58 -20.79 18.07
N ARG A 7 -3.37 -19.49 18.30
CA ARG A 7 -3.57 -18.87 19.62
C ARG A 7 -5.00 -18.32 19.70
N THR A 8 -5.78 -18.81 20.66
CA THR A 8 -7.07 -18.21 21.02
C THR A 8 -6.88 -17.27 22.21
N LYS A 9 -7.96 -16.61 22.64
CA LYS A 9 -7.95 -15.75 23.85
C LYS A 9 -7.47 -16.49 25.10
N GLU A 10 -7.76 -17.79 25.21
CA GLU A 10 -7.55 -18.58 26.42
C GLU A 10 -6.32 -19.47 26.33
N LYS A 11 -6.09 -20.11 25.17
CA LYS A 11 -5.06 -21.14 25.02
C LYS A 11 -4.58 -21.29 23.59
N SER A 12 -3.47 -21.99 23.44
CA SER A 12 -3.03 -22.46 22.14
C SER A 12 -3.74 -23.76 21.81
N ILE A 13 -4.27 -23.87 20.59
CA ILE A 13 -4.97 -25.06 20.09
C ILE A 13 -4.24 -25.62 18.86
N LYS A 14 -4.30 -26.94 18.70
CA LYS A 14 -3.81 -27.62 17.50
C LYS A 14 -5.00 -27.96 16.61
N LEU A 15 -4.95 -27.50 15.36
CA LEU A 15 -5.96 -27.79 14.35
C LEU A 15 -5.34 -28.66 13.26
N TYR A 16 -5.92 -29.82 13.00
CA TYR A 16 -5.42 -30.77 12.00
C TYR A 16 -6.24 -30.68 10.73
N GLY A 17 -5.56 -30.55 9.58
CA GLY A 17 -6.19 -30.53 8.27
C GLY A 17 -6.10 -31.90 7.63
N ARG A 18 -7.24 -32.54 7.32
CA ARG A 18 -7.28 -33.87 6.67
C ARG A 18 -6.56 -33.88 5.32
N TYR A 19 -6.71 -32.81 4.55
CA TYR A 19 -6.18 -32.69 3.18
C TYR A 19 -5.06 -31.66 3.06
N GLY A 20 -4.82 -30.85 4.09
CA GLY A 20 -3.79 -29.81 4.09
C GLY A 20 -4.23 -28.55 4.83
N THR A 21 -3.38 -27.55 4.77
CA THR A 21 -3.58 -26.22 5.37
C THR A 21 -3.45 -25.17 4.28
N VAL A 22 -4.40 -24.23 4.22
CA VAL A 22 -4.34 -23.04 3.37
C VAL A 22 -3.94 -21.83 4.23
N ILE A 23 -2.97 -21.04 3.76
CA ILE A 23 -2.57 -19.79 4.40
C ILE A 23 -3.08 -18.64 3.54
N ALA A 24 -4.05 -17.88 4.08
CA ALA A 24 -4.70 -16.76 3.39
C ALA A 24 -4.82 -15.53 4.33
N THR A 25 -3.74 -15.23 5.06
CA THR A 25 -3.73 -14.20 6.13
C THR A 25 -3.43 -12.79 5.61
N GLY A 26 -3.42 -12.57 4.30
CA GLY A 26 -3.02 -11.32 3.66
C GLY A 26 -1.52 -11.23 3.41
N GLY A 27 -0.98 -10.00 3.44
CA GLY A 27 0.45 -9.71 3.29
C GLY A 27 1.14 -9.30 4.60
N TYR A 28 2.06 -8.34 4.52
CA TYR A 28 2.87 -7.85 5.66
C TYR A 28 2.85 -6.32 5.79
N SER A 29 1.82 -5.64 5.24
CA SER A 29 1.76 -4.17 5.19
C SER A 29 1.75 -3.48 6.55
N ALA A 30 1.29 -4.15 7.61
CA ALA A 30 1.28 -3.59 8.96
C ALA A 30 2.54 -3.89 9.77
N ASN A 31 3.51 -4.61 9.20
CA ASN A 31 4.77 -4.93 9.85
C ASN A 31 5.90 -4.10 9.24
N ASN A 32 6.19 -2.94 9.84
CA ASN A 32 7.19 -2.01 9.33
C ASN A 32 8.58 -2.64 9.18
N MET A 33 8.98 -3.59 10.04
CA MET A 33 10.27 -4.28 9.87
C MET A 33 10.30 -5.07 8.57
N MET A 34 9.25 -5.86 8.28
CA MET A 34 9.16 -6.62 7.03
C MET A 34 8.98 -5.72 5.81
N VAL A 35 8.24 -4.61 5.92
CA VAL A 35 8.11 -3.63 4.82
C VAL A 35 9.46 -3.00 4.52
N ILE A 36 10.22 -2.56 5.53
CA ILE A 36 11.57 -2.00 5.32
C ILE A 36 12.50 -3.04 4.70
N GLN A 37 12.52 -4.26 5.27
CA GLN A 37 13.42 -5.33 4.83
C GLN A 37 13.19 -5.73 3.37
N ASN A 38 11.92 -5.80 2.93
CA ASN A 38 11.59 -6.31 1.60
C ASN A 38 11.32 -5.21 0.57
N CYS A 39 10.69 -4.10 0.96
CA CYS A 39 10.23 -3.04 0.05
C CYS A 39 10.99 -1.71 0.20
N GLY A 40 11.82 -1.57 1.25
CA GLY A 40 12.60 -0.37 1.53
C GLY A 40 11.87 0.71 2.35
N VAL A 41 12.65 1.72 2.79
CA VAL A 41 12.19 2.78 3.69
C VAL A 41 11.08 3.64 3.09
N ALA A 42 11.13 3.93 1.79
CA ALA A 42 10.09 4.71 1.11
C ALA A 42 8.70 4.05 1.25
N ALA A 43 8.62 2.72 1.09
CA ALA A 43 7.37 1.98 1.26
C ALA A 43 6.88 2.01 2.72
N ALA A 44 7.80 1.93 3.69
CA ALA A 44 7.47 1.95 5.12
C ALA A 44 6.97 3.33 5.61
N ASN A 45 7.29 4.40 4.90
CA ASN A 45 6.79 5.75 5.17
C ASN A 45 5.38 6.00 4.61
N MET A 46 4.81 5.04 3.87
CA MET A 46 3.45 5.17 3.36
C MET A 46 2.40 4.91 4.46
N PRO A 47 1.31 5.70 4.50
CA PRO A 47 0.21 5.44 5.42
C PRO A 47 -0.50 4.12 5.08
N ILE A 48 -0.80 3.32 6.10
CA ILE A 48 -1.51 2.06 5.93
C ILE A 48 -3.01 2.33 5.77
N ARG A 49 -3.55 2.00 4.59
CA ARG A 49 -5.01 1.98 4.33
C ARG A 49 -5.66 0.62 4.66
N GLY A 50 -4.86 -0.44 4.65
CA GLY A 50 -5.33 -1.81 4.92
C GLY A 50 -5.55 -2.09 6.40
N SER A 51 -5.95 -3.34 6.69
CA SER A 51 -6.11 -3.79 8.07
C SER A 51 -4.78 -3.82 8.82
N ARG A 52 -4.78 -3.31 10.05
CA ARG A 52 -3.58 -3.24 10.91
C ARG A 52 -3.17 -4.60 11.50
N VAL A 53 -3.94 -5.65 11.27
CA VAL A 53 -3.58 -7.02 11.71
C VAL A 53 -2.81 -7.82 10.65
N VAL A 54 -2.60 -7.25 9.45
CA VAL A 54 -1.91 -7.92 8.35
C VAL A 54 -0.40 -7.79 8.54
N SER A 55 0.18 -8.69 9.33
CA SER A 55 1.52 -8.51 9.93
C SER A 55 2.61 -9.45 9.38
N GLY A 56 2.30 -10.23 8.34
CA GLY A 56 3.26 -11.08 7.63
C GLY A 56 3.31 -12.53 8.10
N GLU A 57 2.26 -13.01 8.76
CA GLU A 57 2.12 -14.41 9.17
C GLU A 57 2.22 -15.37 7.98
N ASN A 58 1.83 -14.93 6.79
CA ASN A 58 1.96 -15.72 5.57
C ASN A 58 3.43 -16.02 5.24
N ILE A 59 4.32 -15.06 5.41
CA ILE A 59 5.75 -15.22 5.17
C ILE A 59 6.37 -16.07 6.28
N THR A 60 6.15 -15.72 7.55
CA THR A 60 6.82 -16.41 8.67
C THR A 60 6.42 -17.88 8.78
N LEU A 61 5.13 -18.20 8.60
CA LEU A 61 4.66 -19.59 8.63
C LEU A 61 5.13 -20.40 7.42
N ALA A 62 5.13 -19.81 6.22
CA ALA A 62 5.58 -20.50 5.01
C ALA A 62 7.12 -20.68 5.01
N GLN A 63 7.86 -19.76 5.60
CA GLN A 63 9.32 -19.84 5.72
C GLN A 63 9.74 -21.02 6.58
N ALA A 64 9.00 -21.32 7.66
CA ALA A 64 9.22 -22.51 8.48
C ALA A 64 9.02 -23.83 7.71
N ALA A 65 8.31 -23.79 6.59
CA ALA A 65 8.13 -24.91 5.66
C ALA A 65 9.06 -24.84 4.44
N PHE A 66 10.07 -23.96 4.45
CA PHE A 66 11.02 -23.74 3.36
C PHE A 66 10.36 -23.39 2.01
N ALA A 67 9.23 -22.69 2.04
CA ALA A 67 8.57 -22.23 0.84
C ALA A 67 9.44 -21.22 0.07
N LYS A 68 9.37 -21.26 -1.27
CA LYS A 68 9.96 -20.24 -2.13
C LYS A 68 9.10 -18.98 -2.08
N PHE A 69 9.73 -17.84 -1.85
CA PHE A 69 9.11 -16.52 -1.98
C PHE A 69 9.50 -15.87 -3.29
N VAL A 70 8.57 -15.14 -3.90
CA VAL A 70 8.78 -14.38 -5.13
C VAL A 70 8.12 -13.02 -4.98
N ASN A 71 8.74 -12.00 -5.57
CA ASN A 71 8.20 -10.64 -5.65
C ASN A 71 7.80 -10.04 -4.30
N VAL A 72 8.53 -10.39 -3.22
CA VAL A 72 8.30 -9.88 -1.85
C VAL A 72 8.67 -8.40 -1.70
N ASP A 73 9.30 -7.82 -2.70
CA ASP A 73 9.58 -6.40 -2.83
C ASP A 73 8.40 -5.62 -3.43
N GLN A 74 7.42 -6.31 -4.02
CA GLN A 74 6.27 -5.67 -4.67
C GLN A 74 5.16 -5.36 -3.68
N TYR A 75 4.64 -4.15 -3.77
CA TYR A 75 3.51 -3.69 -2.96
C TYR A 75 2.54 -2.85 -3.80
N HIS A 76 1.26 -2.93 -3.45
CA HIS A 76 0.21 -2.09 -4.01
C HIS A 76 0.04 -0.83 -3.15
N CYS A 77 0.04 0.32 -3.79
CA CYS A 77 -0.19 1.61 -3.15
C CYS A 77 -0.97 2.53 -4.09
N GLY A 78 -1.60 3.55 -3.52
CA GLY A 78 -2.33 4.56 -4.27
C GLY A 78 -2.29 5.91 -3.57
N PRO A 79 -2.53 7.01 -4.31
CA PRO A 79 -2.59 8.33 -3.73
C PRO A 79 -3.79 8.40 -2.80
N ILE A 80 -3.66 9.18 -1.73
CA ILE A 80 -4.77 9.50 -0.84
C ILE A 80 -4.89 11.01 -0.72
N TYR A 81 -6.11 11.50 -0.70
CA TYR A 81 -6.37 12.88 -0.35
C TYR A 81 -6.21 13.01 1.16
N GLY A 82 -5.20 13.78 1.59
CA GLY A 82 -4.78 13.88 2.99
C GLY A 82 -5.89 14.04 4.02
N PRO A 83 -6.84 14.99 3.82
CA PRO A 83 -7.92 15.23 4.78
C PRO A 83 -8.93 14.09 4.93
N THR A 84 -9.24 13.35 3.86
CA THR A 84 -10.35 12.37 3.88
C THR A 84 -9.89 10.93 3.74
N GLY A 85 -8.64 10.69 3.32
CA GLY A 85 -8.12 9.37 3.01
C GLY A 85 -8.73 8.73 1.76
N ALA A 86 -9.62 9.47 1.06
CA ALA A 86 -10.22 9.03 -0.18
C ALA A 86 -9.18 8.95 -1.30
N ASN A 87 -9.47 8.15 -2.33
CA ASN A 87 -8.58 7.98 -3.47
C ASN A 87 -8.98 8.99 -4.58
N PRO A 88 -8.16 10.02 -4.88
CA PRO A 88 -8.44 10.97 -5.95
C PRO A 88 -8.02 10.40 -7.31
N LEU A 89 -8.59 9.24 -7.67
CA LEU A 89 -8.10 8.38 -8.75
C LEU A 89 -8.05 9.12 -10.10
N ASN A 90 -9.02 9.99 -10.36
CA ASN A 90 -9.14 10.66 -11.64
C ASN A 90 -8.34 11.98 -11.66
N ILE A 91 -8.23 12.70 -10.54
CA ILE A 91 -7.47 13.96 -10.51
C ILE A 91 -5.97 13.72 -10.75
N VAL A 92 -5.38 12.65 -10.20
CA VAL A 92 -3.93 12.43 -10.30
C VAL A 92 -3.39 12.33 -11.72
N ASN A 93 -4.18 11.82 -12.67
CA ASN A 93 -3.79 11.71 -14.08
C ASN A 93 -4.27 12.89 -14.94
N ASN A 94 -4.94 13.90 -14.37
CA ASN A 94 -5.44 15.08 -15.09
C ASN A 94 -4.83 16.39 -14.59
N GLY A 95 -3.86 16.34 -13.67
CA GLY A 95 -3.14 17.52 -13.18
C GLY A 95 -1.63 17.35 -13.20
N ILE A 96 -0.94 18.32 -12.61
CA ILE A 96 0.51 18.35 -12.49
C ILE A 96 0.93 18.03 -11.06
N ALA A 97 1.72 16.98 -10.88
CA ALA A 97 2.18 16.53 -9.58
C ALA A 97 3.42 17.30 -9.12
N VAL A 98 3.25 18.16 -8.13
CA VAL A 98 4.28 19.06 -7.61
C VAL A 98 4.66 18.69 -6.18
N SER A 99 5.96 18.60 -5.92
CA SER A 99 6.51 18.36 -4.60
C SER A 99 6.31 19.58 -3.70
N MET A 100 5.89 19.38 -2.46
CA MET A 100 5.69 20.49 -1.53
C MET A 100 6.99 21.08 -1.00
N ASP A 101 8.07 20.30 -0.98
CA ASP A 101 9.37 20.72 -0.50
C ASP A 101 10.21 21.45 -1.54
N LYS A 102 10.16 21.03 -2.81
CA LYS A 102 10.97 21.64 -3.89
C LYS A 102 10.17 22.52 -4.82
N THR A 103 8.84 22.48 -4.76
CA THR A 103 7.94 23.22 -5.68
C THR A 103 8.16 22.86 -7.17
N GLU A 104 8.66 21.66 -7.41
CA GLU A 104 8.99 21.14 -8.74
C GLU A 104 8.15 19.90 -9.07
N ARG A 105 7.91 19.68 -10.37
CA ARG A 105 7.34 18.43 -10.89
C ARG A 105 8.27 17.26 -10.58
N TYR A 106 7.74 16.17 -10.05
CA TYR A 106 8.57 15.05 -9.58
C TYR A 106 8.28 13.70 -10.23
N THR A 107 7.17 13.56 -10.97
CA THR A 107 6.76 12.31 -11.62
C THR A 107 6.14 12.59 -13.00
N ASN A 108 5.93 11.53 -13.78
CA ASN A 108 5.19 11.57 -15.03
C ASN A 108 3.74 11.16 -14.75
N GLU A 109 2.81 12.11 -14.89
CA GLU A 109 1.40 11.94 -14.58
C GLU A 109 0.64 11.06 -15.60
N GLY A 110 1.30 10.62 -16.68
CA GLY A 110 0.81 9.57 -17.58
C GLY A 110 1.07 8.13 -17.10
N LEU A 111 1.79 7.96 -15.98
CA LEU A 111 2.02 6.65 -15.36
C LEU A 111 0.79 6.16 -14.59
N THR A 112 0.82 4.89 -14.18
CA THR A 112 -0.22 4.34 -13.31
C THR A 112 -0.19 5.03 -11.94
N TYR A 113 -1.35 5.16 -11.30
CA TYR A 113 -1.47 5.75 -9.95
C TYR A 113 -0.56 5.04 -8.92
N VAL A 114 -0.28 3.75 -9.12
CA VAL A 114 0.63 2.97 -8.28
C VAL A 114 2.06 3.51 -8.43
N GLN A 115 2.53 3.69 -9.67
CA GLN A 115 3.88 4.20 -9.89
C GLN A 115 4.03 5.65 -9.41
N MET A 116 3.03 6.49 -9.65
CA MET A 116 3.01 7.86 -9.12
C MET A 116 3.08 7.88 -7.59
N SER A 117 2.40 6.96 -6.90
CA SER A 117 2.44 6.85 -5.44
C SER A 117 3.81 6.41 -4.93
N ARG A 118 4.46 5.47 -5.63
CA ARG A 118 5.84 5.06 -5.35
C ARG A 118 6.81 6.23 -5.53
N ASP A 119 6.63 7.01 -6.59
CA ASP A 119 7.42 8.22 -6.84
C ASP A 119 7.21 9.27 -5.74
N THR A 120 5.97 9.47 -5.26
CA THR A 120 5.69 10.39 -4.14
C THR A 120 6.51 10.00 -2.91
N ALA A 121 6.46 8.72 -2.51
CA ALA A 121 7.19 8.26 -1.33
C ALA A 121 8.72 8.30 -1.50
N ALA A 122 9.22 8.14 -2.72
CA ALA A 122 10.65 8.12 -3.01
C ALA A 122 11.26 9.50 -3.26
N ARG A 123 10.49 10.46 -3.80
CA ARG A 123 11.00 11.72 -4.37
C ARG A 123 10.56 12.97 -3.63
N THR A 124 9.56 12.88 -2.74
CA THR A 124 9.05 14.01 -1.97
C THR A 124 9.40 13.88 -0.50
N LYS A 125 9.52 15.03 0.18
CA LYS A 125 9.65 15.02 1.64
C LYS A 125 8.32 14.61 2.27
N ASN A 126 8.40 13.76 3.30
CA ASN A 126 7.24 13.30 4.08
C ASN A 126 6.15 12.55 3.29
N ASN A 127 6.45 12.05 2.08
CA ASN A 127 5.48 11.37 1.23
C ASN A 127 4.23 12.24 0.95
N TRP A 128 4.46 13.52 0.63
CA TRP A 128 3.39 14.49 0.41
C TRP A 128 3.65 15.34 -0.83
N ALA A 129 2.59 15.57 -1.60
CA ALA A 129 2.60 16.34 -2.83
C ALA A 129 1.26 17.04 -3.04
N CYS A 130 1.24 18.00 -3.97
CA CYS A 130 0.03 18.61 -4.48
C CYS A 130 -0.17 18.22 -5.95
N ILE A 131 -1.43 18.07 -6.35
CA ILE A 131 -1.80 18.01 -7.76
C ILE A 131 -2.36 19.39 -8.12
N ILE A 132 -1.67 20.09 -9.03
CA ILE A 132 -2.10 21.39 -9.54
C ILE A 132 -2.96 21.16 -10.77
N ILE A 133 -4.13 21.80 -10.78
CA ILE A 133 -5.08 21.79 -11.89
C ILE A 133 -5.58 23.20 -12.15
N ASP A 134 -5.99 23.47 -13.37
CA ASP A 134 -6.71 24.69 -13.72
C ASP A 134 -8.24 24.51 -13.58
N GLN A 135 -8.97 25.60 -13.84
CA GLN A 135 -10.43 25.61 -13.76
C GLN A 135 -11.06 24.68 -14.81
N ASP A 136 -10.50 24.62 -16.02
CA ASP A 136 -11.00 23.77 -17.09
C ASP A 136 -10.97 22.28 -16.68
N THR A 137 -9.88 21.86 -16.02
CA THR A 137 -9.76 20.52 -15.44
C THR A 137 -10.75 20.33 -14.29
N ARG A 138 -10.86 21.31 -13.39
CA ARG A 138 -11.77 21.26 -12.24
C ARG A 138 -13.25 21.09 -12.66
N ASP A 139 -13.63 21.59 -13.83
CA ASP A 139 -14.99 21.55 -14.36
C ASP A 139 -15.29 20.31 -15.22
N LEU A 140 -14.31 19.42 -15.41
CA LEU A 140 -14.52 18.13 -16.05
C LEU A 140 -15.52 17.29 -15.23
N LYS A 141 -16.69 17.01 -15.81
CA LYS A 141 -17.76 16.22 -15.15
C LYS A 141 -17.28 14.88 -14.60
N LYS A 142 -16.31 14.23 -15.25
CA LYS A 142 -15.71 12.96 -14.80
C LYS A 142 -14.95 13.08 -13.47
N LEU A 143 -14.49 14.27 -13.09
CA LEU A 143 -13.72 14.53 -11.87
C LEU A 143 -14.60 15.02 -10.71
N ALA A 144 -15.87 15.35 -10.95
CA ALA A 144 -16.78 15.85 -9.91
C ALA A 144 -16.83 14.96 -8.65
N PRO A 145 -16.84 13.61 -8.74
CA PRO A 145 -16.82 12.75 -7.55
C PRO A 145 -15.56 12.91 -6.70
N ASP A 146 -14.41 13.12 -7.31
CA ASP A 146 -13.12 13.26 -6.62
C ASP A 146 -13.03 14.56 -5.82
N PHE A 147 -13.76 15.61 -6.20
CA PHE A 147 -13.84 16.87 -5.45
C PHE A 147 -14.90 16.87 -4.35
N ALA A 148 -15.80 15.87 -4.35
CA ALA A 148 -16.84 15.72 -3.34
C ALA A 148 -16.41 14.83 -2.17
N SER A 149 -15.25 14.18 -2.28
CA SER A 149 -14.73 13.16 -1.35
C SER A 149 -13.77 13.66 -0.27
#